data_AF-A0A2E8PAF4-F1
#
_entry.id   AF-A0A2E8PAF4-F1
#
_cell.length_a   1.000
_cell.length_b   1.000
_cell.length_c   1.000
_cell.angle_alpha   90.00
_cell.angle_beta   90.00
_cell.angle_gamma   90.00
#
_symmetry.space_group_name_H-M   'P 1'
#
loop_
_entity.id
_entity.type
_entity.pdbx_description
1 polymer ?
#
loop_
_entity_poly.entity_id
_entity_poly.type
_entity_poly.pdbx_seq_one_letter_code
_entity_poly.pdbx_strand_id
1 'polypeptide(L)'
;MSPEAHLDPYPIYQQLREHHPLYYVAEHDVWALSRYTDVQEGLRNWEAFSSAEGVELGTYVKFFGPGSIQELDPPRHDVLRKVLAPRFLNKAVKSYEPMVEATAAELLEDLPKHANVDLGLAFTQR
;
A
#
# COMPACT_ATOMS: atom_id res chain seq x y z
N MET A 1 -12.08 9.68 -3.90
CA MET A 1 -11.48 10.30 -5.10
C MET A 1 -12.51 10.26 -6.22
N SER A 2 -12.55 11.25 -7.12
CA SER A 2 -13.43 11.17 -8.29
C SER A 2 -12.90 10.12 -9.29
N PRO A 3 -13.75 9.56 -10.17
CA PRO A 3 -13.31 8.63 -11.23
C PRO A 3 -12.19 9.20 -12.10
N GLU A 4 -12.23 10.49 -12.41
CA GLU A 4 -11.21 11.19 -13.20
C GLU A 4 -9.89 11.27 -12.44
N ALA A 5 -9.93 11.55 -11.13
CA ALA A 5 -8.75 11.55 -10.27
C ALA A 5 -8.13 10.15 -10.14
N HIS A 6 -8.93 9.09 -10.23
CA HIS A 6 -8.42 7.71 -10.25
C HIS A 6 -7.69 7.38 -11.55
N LEU A 7 -8.11 7.96 -12.68
CA LEU A 7 -7.51 7.74 -13.99
C LEU A 7 -6.23 8.55 -14.19
N ASP A 8 -6.22 9.81 -13.72
CA ASP A 8 -5.04 10.68 -13.77
C ASP A 8 -4.91 11.52 -12.49
N PRO A 9 -4.25 10.99 -11.44
CA PRO A 9 -4.08 11.72 -10.19
C PRO A 9 -2.94 12.75 -10.23
N TYR A 10 -2.06 12.70 -11.24
CA TYR A 10 -0.81 13.45 -11.23
C TYR A 10 -0.99 14.96 -11.24
N PRO A 11 -1.94 15.55 -12.01
CA PRO A 11 -2.22 16.97 -11.94
C PRO A 11 -2.64 17.42 -10.53
N ILE A 12 -3.49 16.64 -9.85
CA ILE A 12 -3.93 16.93 -8.49
C ILE A 12 -2.75 16.88 -7.53
N TYR A 13 -1.92 15.83 -7.61
CA TYR A 13 -0.75 15.73 -6.75
C TYR A 13 0.26 16.85 -6.98
N GLN A 14 0.42 17.32 -8.23
CA GLN A 14 1.26 18.47 -8.53
C GLN A 14 0.73 19.74 -7.84
N GLN A 15 -0.57 20.02 -7.98
CA GLN A 15 -1.19 21.17 -7.32
C GLN A 15 -1.03 21.12 -5.79
N LEU A 16 -1.24 19.96 -5.18
CA LEU A 16 -1.03 19.79 -3.74
C LEU A 16 0.44 20.06 -3.36
N ARG A 17 1.41 19.47 -4.06
CA ARG A 17 2.83 19.64 -3.73
C ARG A 17 3.33 21.09 -3.86
N GLU A 18 2.87 21.78 -4.89
CA GLU A 18 3.32 23.14 -5.23
C GLU A 18 2.61 24.20 -4.39
N HIS A 19 1.29 24.11 -4.26
CA HIS A 19 0.46 25.19 -3.70
C HIS A 19 -0.16 24.85 -2.34
N HIS A 20 -0.39 23.58 -2.03
CA HIS A 20 -1.08 23.13 -0.81
C HIS A 20 -0.40 21.92 -0.15
N PRO A 21 0.88 22.04 0.27
CA PRO A 21 1.68 20.89 0.70
C PRO A 21 1.13 20.18 1.94
N LEU A 22 0.47 20.96 2.82
CA LEU A 22 -0.37 20.51 3.91
C LEU A 22 -1.79 21.03 3.63
N TYR A 23 -2.71 20.12 3.33
CA TYR A 23 -4.08 20.47 2.94
C TYR A 23 -5.08 19.82 3.89
N TYR A 24 -6.02 20.61 4.43
CA TYR A 24 -7.09 20.09 5.28
C TYR A 24 -8.29 19.67 4.43
N VAL A 25 -8.70 18.41 4.56
CA VAL A 25 -9.84 17.81 3.86
C VAL A 25 -11.03 17.80 4.81
N ALA A 26 -11.78 18.90 4.81
CA ALA A 26 -12.89 19.13 5.76
C ALA A 26 -13.98 18.05 5.71
N GLU A 27 -14.24 17.43 4.56
CA GLU A 27 -15.21 16.34 4.40
C GLU A 27 -14.88 15.12 5.27
N HIS A 28 -13.61 14.88 5.53
CA HIS A 28 -13.12 13.71 6.26
C HIS A 28 -12.45 14.06 7.59
N ASP A 29 -12.35 15.35 7.93
CA ASP A 29 -11.63 15.87 9.10
C ASP A 29 -10.18 15.35 9.20
N VAL A 30 -9.46 15.38 8.08
CA VAL A 30 -8.07 14.91 8.00
C VAL A 30 -7.16 15.91 7.32
N TRP A 31 -5.87 15.76 7.59
CA TRP A 31 -4.80 16.48 6.91
C TRP A 31 -4.13 15.59 5.86
N ALA A 32 -3.89 16.15 4.68
CA ALA A 32 -3.15 15.51 3.60
C ALA A 32 -1.76 16.14 3.47
N LEU A 33 -0.73 15.31 3.57
CA LEU A 33 0.65 15.65 3.24
C LEU A 33 0.95 15.18 1.82
N SER A 34 1.56 16.05 1.01
CA SER A 34 1.79 15.74 -0.42
C SER A 34 3.26 15.80 -0.85
N ARG A 35 4.11 16.53 -0.12
CA ARG A 35 5.55 16.57 -0.42
C ARG A 35 6.23 15.32 0.11
N TYR A 36 7.19 14.83 -0.67
CA TYR A 36 7.96 13.64 -0.33
C TYR A 36 8.60 13.72 1.06
N THR A 37 9.22 14.86 1.39
CA THR A 37 9.89 15.08 2.67
C THR A 37 8.94 14.93 3.85
N ASP A 38 7.77 15.57 3.75
CA ASP A 38 6.78 15.64 4.82
C ASP A 38 6.15 14.25 5.04
N VAL A 39 5.80 13.56 3.95
CA VAL A 39 5.29 12.17 4.00
C VAL A 39 6.35 11.23 4.57
N GLN A 40 7.60 11.33 4.13
CA GLN A 40 8.67 10.47 4.61
C GLN A 40 8.96 10.70 6.09
N GLU A 41 8.93 11.94 6.57
CA GLU A 41 9.11 12.28 7.98
C GLU A 41 7.95 11.73 8.82
N GLY A 42 6.70 11.97 8.39
CA GLY A 42 5.51 11.45 9.06
C GLY A 42 5.54 9.92 9.17
N LEU A 43 5.86 9.21 8.09
CA LEU A 43 5.95 7.75 8.08
C LEU A 43 7.04 7.17 9.01
N ARG A 44 8.05 7.95 9.40
CA ARG A 44 9.09 7.52 10.35
C ARG A 44 8.76 7.88 11.80
N ASN A 45 7.86 8.82 12.03
CA ASN A 45 7.55 9.36 13.34
C ASN A 45 6.23 8.79 13.87
N TRP A 46 6.23 7.50 14.21
CA TRP A 46 5.06 6.79 14.74
C TRP A 46 4.56 7.37 16.08
N GLU A 47 5.44 8.02 16.86
CA GLU A 47 5.06 8.67 18.13
C GLU A 47 4.11 9.85 17.89
N ALA A 48 4.32 10.61 16.81
CA ALA A 48 3.45 11.70 16.40
C ALA A 48 2.31 11.24 15.47
N PHE A 49 2.54 10.21 14.66
CA PHE A 49 1.61 9.69 13.66
C PHE A 49 1.36 8.19 13.89
N SER A 50 0.55 7.90 14.90
CA SER A 50 0.18 6.55 15.32
C SER A 50 -0.62 5.81 14.25
N SER A 51 -0.36 4.52 14.09
CA SER A 51 -1.19 3.61 13.28
C SER A 51 -2.25 2.87 14.12
N ALA A 52 -2.19 2.97 15.45
CA ALA A 52 -3.01 2.18 16.36
C ALA A 52 -4.51 2.51 16.32
N GLU A 53 -4.85 3.74 15.89
CA GLU A 53 -6.21 4.27 15.76
C GLU A 53 -6.84 4.04 14.38
N GLY A 54 -6.15 3.33 13.49
CA GLY A 54 -6.59 3.05 12.13
C GLY A 54 -5.71 3.71 11.07
N VAL A 55 -5.68 3.12 9.88
CA VAL A 55 -4.84 3.57 8.75
C VAL A 55 -5.65 3.89 7.50
N GLU A 56 -6.98 3.90 7.61
CA GLU A 56 -7.89 4.22 6.52
C GLU A 56 -8.46 5.63 6.67
N LEU A 57 -8.68 6.30 5.53
CA LEU A 57 -9.26 7.63 5.48
C LEU A 57 -10.71 7.62 6.00
N GLY A 58 -11.04 8.52 6.92
CA GLY A 58 -12.44 8.75 7.33
C GLY A 58 -13.00 7.71 8.31
N THR A 59 -12.20 6.76 8.79
CA THR A 59 -12.58 5.91 9.93
C THR A 59 -11.43 5.79 10.93
N TYR A 60 -11.72 6.02 12.22
CA TYR A 60 -10.81 5.68 13.33
C TYR A 60 -11.07 4.23 13.79
N VAL A 61 -11.28 3.33 12.83
CA VAL A 61 -11.63 1.94 13.09
C VAL A 61 -10.58 1.05 12.46
N LYS A 62 -10.27 -0.04 13.16
CA LYS A 62 -9.36 -1.08 12.68
C LYS A 62 -9.95 -1.79 11.47
N PHE A 63 -9.44 -1.45 10.30
CA PHE A 63 -9.86 -1.99 9.00
C PHE A 63 -9.44 -3.45 8.85
N PHE A 64 -8.23 -3.79 9.29
CA PHE A 64 -7.68 -5.14 9.16
C PHE A 64 -8.09 -6.11 10.29
N GLY A 65 -8.91 -5.63 11.23
CA GLY A 65 -9.43 -6.40 12.35
C GLY A 65 -8.49 -6.45 13.58
N PRO A 66 -8.98 -7.02 14.70
CA PRO A 66 -8.26 -7.02 15.96
C PRO A 66 -6.90 -7.72 15.86
N GLY A 67 -5.82 -6.99 16.13
CA GLY A 67 -4.47 -7.53 16.20
C GLY A 67 -3.71 -7.54 14.87
N SER A 68 -4.20 -6.89 13.82
CA SER A 68 -3.40 -6.63 12.62
C SER A 68 -2.12 -5.87 12.97
N ILE A 69 -0.99 -6.34 12.46
CA ILE A 69 0.31 -5.69 12.64
C ILE A 69 0.36 -4.29 12.00
N GLN A 70 -0.48 -4.02 10.99
CA GLN A 70 -0.52 -2.72 10.30
C GLN A 70 -1.14 -1.62 11.16
N GLU A 71 -1.93 -1.99 12.18
CA GLU A 71 -2.70 -1.06 13.03
C GLU A 71 -2.24 -1.16 14.49
N LEU A 72 -0.92 -1.25 14.67
CA LEU A 72 -0.24 -1.32 15.95
C LEU A 72 1.00 -0.45 15.91
N ASP A 73 1.28 0.19 17.05
CA ASP A 73 2.55 0.86 17.31
C ASP A 73 3.46 -0.01 18.19
N PRO A 74 4.76 0.33 18.28
CA PRO A 74 5.65 -0.21 19.31
C PRO A 74 5.06 -0.06 20.74
N PRO A 75 5.36 -1.00 21.66
CA PRO A 75 6.23 -2.17 21.49
C PRO A 75 5.52 -3.39 20.89
N ARG A 76 4.18 -3.40 20.79
CA ARG A 76 3.43 -4.58 20.35
C ARG A 76 3.68 -4.89 18.87
N HIS A 77 3.78 -3.85 18.03
CA HIS A 77 4.21 -3.97 16.64
C HIS A 77 5.56 -4.70 16.53
N ASP A 78 6.55 -4.30 17.34
CA ASP A 78 7.91 -4.85 17.26
C ASP A 78 7.96 -6.35 17.59
N VAL A 79 7.19 -6.77 18.60
CA VAL A 79 7.07 -8.19 18.97
C VAL A 79 6.54 -9.01 17.79
N LEU A 80 5.44 -8.57 17.16
CA LEU A 80 4.86 -9.27 16.02
C LEU A 80 5.75 -9.20 14.78
N ARG A 81 6.36 -8.04 14.51
CA ARG A 81 7.28 -7.85 13.40
C ARG A 81 8.48 -8.77 13.51
N LYS A 82 9.02 -8.97 14.71
CA LYS A 82 10.14 -9.88 14.95
C LYS A 82 9.82 -11.33 14.59
N VAL A 83 8.56 -11.75 14.75
CA VAL A 83 8.10 -13.09 14.36
C VAL A 83 7.93 -13.21 12.85
N LEU A 84 7.39 -12.17 12.18
CA LEU A 84 7.09 -12.20 10.75
C LEU A 84 8.29 -11.89 9.84
N ALA A 85 9.13 -10.93 10.21
CA ALA A 85 10.20 -10.40 9.38
C ALA A 85 11.15 -11.45 8.78
N PRO A 86 11.53 -12.54 9.48
CA PRO A 86 12.40 -13.58 8.91
C PRO A 86 11.85 -14.23 7.63
N ARG A 87 10.53 -14.31 7.47
CA ARG A 87 9.87 -14.87 6.26
C ARG A 87 9.98 -13.97 5.04
N PHE A 88 10.30 -12.69 5.25
CA PHE A 88 10.43 -11.68 4.19
C PHE A 88 11.90 -11.28 3.94
N LEU A 89 12.86 -12.00 4.50
CA LEU A 89 14.28 -11.81 4.19
C LEU A 89 14.61 -12.36 2.80
N ASN A 90 15.63 -11.79 2.15
CA ASN A 90 16.08 -12.19 0.81
C ASN A 90 16.18 -13.71 0.61
N LYS A 91 16.74 -14.45 1.57
CA LYS A 91 16.86 -15.92 1.48
C LYS A 91 15.50 -16.63 1.48
N ALA A 92 14.56 -16.17 2.32
CA ALA A 92 13.22 -16.73 2.39
C ALA A 92 12.42 -16.40 1.11
N VAL A 93 12.48 -15.14 0.65
CA VAL A 93 11.85 -14.71 -0.61
C VAL A 93 12.39 -15.50 -1.80
N LYS A 94 13.71 -15.68 -1.88
CA LYS A 94 14.36 -16.46 -2.96
C LYS A 94 13.90 -17.91 -3.00
N SER A 95 13.50 -18.49 -1.88
CA SER A 95 12.98 -19.87 -1.88
C SER A 95 11.64 -20.02 -2.61
N TYR A 96 10.90 -18.93 -2.79
CA TYR A 96 9.65 -18.90 -3.56
C TYR A 96 9.87 -18.66 -5.05
N GLU A 97 11.07 -18.26 -5.48
CA GLU A 97 11.40 -17.95 -6.89
C GLU A 97 11.00 -19.08 -7.85
N PRO A 98 11.35 -20.37 -7.60
CA PRO A 98 10.94 -21.43 -8.53
C PRO A 98 9.43 -21.63 -8.64
N MET A 99 8.71 -21.44 -7.53
CA MET A 99 7.24 -21.54 -7.52
C MET A 99 6.62 -20.40 -8.32
N VAL A 100 7.08 -19.16 -8.09
CA VAL A 100 6.59 -17.98 -8.80
C VAL A 100 6.88 -18.09 -10.29
N GLU A 101 8.08 -18.54 -10.68
CA GLU A 101 8.45 -18.77 -12.09
C GLU A 101 7.57 -19.83 -12.75
N ALA A 102 7.33 -20.96 -12.07
CA ALA A 102 6.47 -22.01 -12.59
C ALA A 102 5.03 -21.53 -12.77
N THR A 103 4.45 -20.84 -11.78
CA THR A 103 3.10 -20.29 -11.87
C THR A 103 3.00 -19.23 -12.96
N ALA A 104 3.99 -18.33 -13.07
CA ALA A 104 4.00 -17.33 -14.13
C ALA A 104 4.10 -17.97 -15.53
N ALA A 105 4.94 -18.98 -15.70
CA ALA A 105 5.06 -19.71 -16.96
C ALA A 105 3.74 -20.39 -17.34
N GLU A 106 3.08 -21.08 -16.41
CA GLU A 106 1.78 -21.72 -16.62
C GLU A 106 0.72 -20.69 -17.05
N LEU A 107 0.60 -19.58 -16.32
CA LEU A 107 -0.34 -18.50 -16.66
C LEU A 107 -0.08 -17.90 -18.03
N LEU A 108 1.19 -17.79 -18.45
CA LEU A 108 1.57 -17.29 -19.78
C LEU A 108 1.29 -18.32 -20.89
N GLU A 109 1.49 -19.61 -20.63
CA GLU A 109 1.22 -20.69 -21.60
C GLU A 109 -0.29 -20.79 -21.92
N ASP A 110 -1.14 -20.53 -20.93
CA ASP A 110 -2.60 -20.51 -21.04
C ASP A 110 -3.15 -19.33 -21.86
N LEU A 111 -2.33 -18.31 -22.14
CA LEU A 111 -2.79 -17.15 -22.90
C LEU A 111 -3.07 -17.51 -24.37
N PRO A 112 -4.19 -17.00 -24.96
CA PRO A 112 -4.49 -17.20 -26.37
C PRO A 112 -3.35 -16.73 -27.29
N LYS A 113 -2.82 -17.65 -28.09
CA LYS A 113 -1.81 -17.33 -29.11
C LYS A 113 -2.50 -16.66 -30.29
N HIS A 114 -2.01 -15.48 -30.68
CA HIS A 114 -2.51 -14.67 -31.81
C HIS A 114 -3.84 -13.93 -31.58
N ALA A 115 -4.15 -13.57 -30.33
CA ALA A 115 -5.25 -12.67 -30.01
C ALA A 115 -4.76 -11.48 -29.18
N ASN A 116 -5.54 -10.39 -29.21
CA ASN A 116 -5.38 -9.31 -28.24
C ASN A 116 -5.95 -9.77 -26.90
N VAL A 117 -5.17 -9.61 -25.83
CA VAL A 117 -5.53 -10.06 -24.49
C VAL A 117 -5.35 -8.90 -23.51
N ASP A 118 -6.29 -8.74 -22.58
CA ASP A 118 -6.12 -7.90 -21.40
C ASP A 118 -5.28 -8.66 -20.36
N LEU A 119 -4.03 -8.24 -20.17
CA LEU A 119 -3.11 -8.89 -19.24
C LEU A 119 -3.55 -8.75 -17.78
N GLY A 120 -4.22 -7.66 -17.39
CA GLY A 120 -4.71 -7.50 -16.04
C GLY A 120 -5.74 -8.58 -15.71
N LEU A 121 -6.70 -8.81 -16.60
CA LEU A 121 -7.71 -9.84 -16.39
C LEU A 121 -7.13 -11.25 -16.55
N ALA A 122 -6.32 -11.49 -17.58
CA ALA A 122 -5.88 -12.84 -17.93
C ALA A 122 -4.72 -13.37 -17.07
N PHE A 123 -3.91 -12.49 -16.47
CA PHE A 123 -2.70 -12.87 -15.74
C PHE A 123 -2.77 -12.61 -14.23
N THR A 124 -3.47 -11.56 -13.76
CA THR A 124 -3.38 -11.15 -12.34
C THR A 124 -4.53 -11.65 -11.46
N GLN A 125 -5.50 -12.38 -12.02
CA GLN A 125 -6.72 -12.80 -11.31
C GLN A 125 -6.78 -14.31 -10.98
N ARG A 126 -5.72 -15.06 -11.26
CA ARG A 126 -5.64 -16.50 -11.05
C ARG A 126 -4.67 -16.88 -9.95
#